data_AF-A0A1Y1K881-F1
#
_entry.id   AF-A0A1Y1K881-F1
#
_cell.length_a   1.000
_cell.length_b   1.000
_cell.length_c   1.000
_cell.angle_alpha   90.00
_cell.angle_beta   90.00
_cell.angle_gamma   90.00
#
_symmetry.space_group_name_H-M   'P 1'
#
loop_
_entity.id
_entity.type
_entity.pdbx_description
1 polymer ?
#
loop_
_entity_poly.entity_id
_entity_poly.type
_entity_poly.pdbx_seq_one_letter_code
_entity_poly.pdbx_strand_id
1 'polypeptide(L)'
;EIGAFMENVTLVADYEINGHVLVVPIAGKGNARIELGNLTTTVTVTATRVDKDGEEFLKLTDVAVDLEPNSAELDFGELVPGNKQMSDEIGKTLNENWREVFAEFKGAYEQTV
;
A
#
# COMPACT_ATOMS: atom_id res chain seq x y z
N GLU A 1 4.63 20.40 -0.77
CA GLU A 1 5.17 19.16 -0.22
C GLU A 1 4.98 19.17 1.29
N ILE A 2 4.47 18.07 1.83
CA ILE A 2 4.18 17.90 3.27
C ILE A 2 4.84 16.60 3.70
N GLY A 3 5.79 16.70 4.62
CA GLY A 3 6.41 15.53 5.26
C GLY A 3 5.65 15.15 6.54
N ALA A 4 5.49 13.86 6.79
CA ALA A 4 4.99 13.35 8.06
C ALA A 4 5.74 12.08 8.50
N PHE A 5 5.76 11.87 9.82
CA PHE A 5 6.31 10.67 10.44
C PHE A 5 5.22 10.00 11.29
N MET A 6 5.06 8.70 11.13
CA MET A 6 4.11 7.88 11.88
C MET A 6 4.85 6.67 12.45
N GLU A 7 4.76 6.48 13.77
CA GLU A 7 5.42 5.36 14.45
C GLU A 7 4.88 4.01 13.99
N ASN A 8 3.56 3.92 13.75
CA ASN A 8 2.91 2.74 13.20
C ASN A 8 1.72 3.16 12.34
N VAL A 9 1.58 2.52 11.18
CA VAL A 9 0.38 2.59 10.33
C VAL A 9 -0.11 1.18 10.07
N THR A 10 -1.38 0.94 10.35
CA THR A 10 -2.06 -0.30 10.00
C THR A 10 -3.01 -0.05 8.84
N LEU A 11 -2.86 -0.82 7.76
CA LEU A 11 -3.81 -0.89 6.66
C LEU A 11 -4.60 -2.19 6.80
N VAL A 12 -5.93 -2.08 6.70
CA VAL A 12 -6.84 -3.23 6.67
C VAL A 12 -7.70 -3.11 5.43
N ALA A 13 -7.73 -4.15 4.61
CA ALA A 13 -8.46 -4.15 3.34
C ALA A 13 -9.03 -5.53 3.02
N ASP A 14 -10.16 -5.57 2.31
CA ASP A 14 -10.56 -6.76 1.58
C ASP A 14 -9.70 -6.84 0.32
N TYR A 15 -9.08 -8.00 0.06
CA TYR A 15 -8.23 -8.21 -1.10
C TYR A 15 -8.76 -9.34 -1.98
N GLU A 16 -8.48 -9.23 -3.27
CA GLU A 16 -8.61 -10.31 -4.24
C GLU A 16 -7.38 -10.24 -5.15
N ILE A 17 -6.53 -11.26 -5.08
CA ILE A 17 -5.31 -11.36 -5.88
C ILE A 17 -5.46 -12.54 -6.83
N ASN A 18 -5.21 -12.29 -8.12
CA ASN A 18 -5.03 -13.31 -9.14
C ASN A 18 -3.78 -12.95 -9.94
N GLY A 19 -2.65 -13.58 -9.62
CA GLY A 19 -1.38 -13.20 -10.24
C GLY A 19 -0.19 -13.96 -9.68
N HIS A 20 0.98 -13.33 -9.76
CA HIS A 20 2.20 -13.82 -9.14
C HIS A 20 2.70 -12.76 -8.17
N VAL A 21 3.12 -13.17 -6.98
CA VAL A 21 3.94 -12.30 -6.13
C VAL A 21 5.37 -12.82 -6.19
N LEU A 22 6.29 -11.95 -6.60
CA LEU A 22 7.65 -12.31 -7.04
C LEU A 22 7.61 -13.36 -8.17
N VAL A 23 7.62 -14.65 -7.83
CA VAL A 23 7.57 -15.77 -8.79
C VAL A 23 6.47 -16.80 -8.49
N VAL A 24 5.73 -16.64 -7.39
CA VAL A 24 4.77 -17.65 -6.91
C VAL A 24 3.37 -17.29 -7.40
N PRO A 25 2.69 -18.17 -8.17
CA PRO A 25 1.31 -17.94 -8.56
C PRO A 25 0.41 -18.01 -7.32
N ILE A 26 -0.37 -16.95 -7.09
CA ILE A 26 -1.33 -16.87 -6.00
C ILE A 26 -2.71 -16.45 -6.51
N ALA A 27 -3.73 -17.10 -5.93
CA ALA A 27 -5.14 -16.85 -6.19
C ALA A 27 -5.85 -16.85 -4.85
N GLY A 28 -5.88 -15.68 -4.20
CA GLY A 28 -6.34 -15.50 -2.83
C GLY A 28 -7.40 -14.43 -2.73
N LYS A 29 -8.35 -14.61 -1.81
CA LYS A 29 -9.36 -13.61 -1.47
C LYS A 29 -9.62 -13.66 0.02
N GLY A 30 -9.62 -12.49 0.65
CA GLY A 30 -9.84 -12.41 2.09
C GLY A 30 -9.55 -11.03 2.63
N ASN A 31 -9.17 -10.98 3.91
CA ASN A 31 -8.80 -9.76 4.59
C ASN A 31 -7.28 -9.67 4.68
N ALA A 32 -6.72 -8.56 4.23
CA ALA A 32 -5.33 -8.21 4.38
C ALA A 32 -5.17 -7.27 5.57
N ARG A 33 -4.09 -7.47 6.34
CA ARG A 33 -3.60 -6.56 7.37
C ARG A 33 -2.13 -6.29 7.08
N ILE A 34 -1.79 -5.02 6.86
CA ILE A 34 -0.42 -4.58 6.62
C ILE A 34 -0.04 -3.60 7.73
N GLU A 35 1.05 -3.87 8.43
CA GLU A 35 1.59 -2.98 9.46
C GLU A 35 2.90 -2.37 8.98
N LEU A 36 2.97 -1.05 8.93
CA LEU A 36 4.14 -0.27 8.54
C LEU A 36 4.71 0.42 9.78
N GLY A 37 5.97 0.14 10.10
CA GLY A 37 6.65 0.70 11.27
C GLY A 37 7.59 1.84 10.91
N ASN A 38 7.58 2.90 11.72
CA ASN A 38 8.37 4.12 11.56
C ASN A 38 8.31 4.66 10.13
N LEU A 39 7.09 4.87 9.65
CA LEU A 39 6.80 5.32 8.30
C LEU A 39 7.11 6.81 8.18
N THR A 40 8.03 7.15 7.28
CA THR A 40 8.18 8.50 6.76
C THR A 40 7.37 8.62 5.49
N THR A 41 6.62 9.71 5.34
CA THR A 41 5.83 9.96 4.13
C THR A 41 6.05 11.37 3.62
N THR A 42 6.03 11.50 2.31
CA THR A 42 6.05 12.79 1.61
C THR A 42 4.83 12.87 0.71
N VAL A 43 3.97 13.86 0.97
CA VAL A 43 2.77 14.13 0.18
C VAL A 43 2.98 15.38 -0.64
N THR A 44 2.86 15.25 -1.96
CA THR A 44 2.90 16.36 -2.91
C THR A 44 1.51 16.60 -3.47
N VAL A 45 1.00 17.81 -3.29
CA VAL A 45 -0.33 18.22 -3.72
C VAL A 45 -0.20 19.31 -4.76
N THR A 46 -0.73 19.07 -5.96
CA THR A 46 -0.89 20.07 -7.00
C THR A 46 -2.33 20.57 -7.01
N ALA A 47 -2.51 21.89 -7.01
CA ALA A 47 -3.82 22.49 -7.00
C ALA A 47 -3.89 23.70 -7.93
N THR A 48 -5.09 23.96 -8.47
CA THR A 48 -5.41 25.13 -9.28
C THR A 48 -6.45 25.97 -8.57
N ARG A 49 -6.37 27.30 -8.73
CA ARG A 49 -7.38 28.20 -8.17
C ARG A 49 -8.63 28.17 -9.04
N VAL A 50 -9.80 28.08 -8.44
CA VAL A 50 -11.10 28.17 -9.13
C VAL A 50 -11.98 29.19 -8.41
N ASP A 51 -12.58 30.10 -9.17
CA ASP A 51 -13.63 30.99 -8.67
C ASP A 51 -14.99 30.29 -8.82
N LYS A 52 -15.77 30.27 -7.75
CA LYS A 52 -17.17 29.86 -7.78
C LYS A 52 -17.98 30.88 -6.99
N ASP A 53 -18.90 31.53 -7.69
CA ASP A 53 -19.82 32.53 -7.11
C ASP A 53 -19.10 33.69 -6.39
N GLY A 54 -17.91 34.08 -6.86
CA GLY A 54 -17.10 35.15 -6.25
C GLY A 54 -16.29 34.72 -5.03
N GLU A 55 -16.30 33.43 -4.69
CA GLU A 55 -15.42 32.82 -3.69
C GLU A 55 -14.31 32.01 -4.37
N GLU A 56 -13.09 32.17 -3.86
CA GLU A 56 -11.92 31.50 -4.41
C GLU A 56 -11.62 30.19 -3.67
N PHE A 57 -11.54 29.10 -4.43
CA PHE A 57 -11.24 27.76 -3.93
C PHE A 57 -9.96 27.21 -4.55
N LEU A 58 -9.36 26.22 -3.89
CA LEU A 58 -8.33 25.37 -4.46
C LEU A 58 -8.97 24.06 -4.95
N LYS A 59 -8.83 23.78 -6.24
CA LYS A 59 -9.15 22.49 -6.83
C LYS A 59 -7.87 21.66 -6.87
N LEU A 60 -7.83 20.57 -6.10
CA LEU A 60 -6.77 19.57 -6.20
C LEU A 60 -6.82 18.94 -7.59
N THR A 61 -5.66 18.87 -8.24
CA THR A 61 -5.50 18.32 -9.60
C THR A 61 -4.60 17.11 -9.64
N ASP A 62 -3.74 16.94 -8.64
CA ASP A 62 -2.83 15.80 -8.51
C ASP A 62 -2.42 15.65 -7.04
N VAL A 63 -2.38 14.41 -6.54
CA VAL A 63 -1.78 14.04 -5.26
C VAL A 63 -0.82 12.88 -5.47
N ALA A 64 0.45 13.10 -5.12
CA ALA A 64 1.48 12.06 -5.11
C ALA A 64 1.89 11.77 -3.65
N VAL A 65 1.97 10.49 -3.31
CA VAL A 65 2.34 10.01 -1.97
C VAL A 65 3.55 9.10 -2.08
N ASP A 66 4.64 9.48 -1.41
CA ASP A 66 5.78 8.61 -1.17
C ASP A 66 5.71 8.03 0.24
N LEU A 67 6.00 6.73 0.36
CA LEU A 67 5.95 5.97 1.59
C LEU A 67 7.30 5.26 1.79
N GLU A 68 7.96 5.56 2.90
CA GLU A 68 9.25 5.00 3.28
C GLU A 68 9.16 4.36 4.68
N PRO A 69 8.64 3.12 4.79
CA PRO A 69 8.60 2.40 6.06
C PRO A 69 9.98 1.79 6.40
N ASN A 70 10.30 1.72 7.70
CA ASN A 70 11.51 1.02 8.17
C ASN A 70 11.28 -0.49 8.37
N SER A 71 10.02 -0.89 8.57
CA SER A 71 9.58 -2.28 8.68
C SER A 71 8.19 -2.44 8.09
N ALA A 72 7.89 -3.61 7.54
CA ALA A 72 6.54 -4.01 7.18
C ALA A 72 6.24 -5.44 7.64
N GLU A 73 5.02 -5.66 8.10
CA GLU A 73 4.44 -6.98 8.33
C GLU A 73 3.21 -7.14 7.43
N LEU A 74 3.18 -8.23 6.67
CA LEU A 74 2.20 -8.49 5.63
C LEU A 74 1.40 -9.75 5.99
N ASP A 75 0.13 -9.60 6.34
CA ASP A 75 -0.79 -10.71 6.57
C ASP A 75 -1.91 -10.69 5.52
N PHE A 76 -2.01 -11.76 4.74
CA PHE A 76 -3.04 -11.96 3.73
C PHE A 76 -3.94 -13.17 4.05
N GLY A 77 -3.81 -13.80 5.22
CA GLY A 77 -4.57 -15.00 5.56
C GLY A 77 -4.36 -16.15 4.56
N GLU A 78 -5.42 -16.57 3.87
CA GLU A 78 -5.40 -17.72 2.95
C GLU A 78 -5.08 -17.30 1.51
N LEU A 79 -3.79 -17.39 1.15
CA LEU A 79 -3.27 -17.10 -0.20
C LEU A 79 -3.48 -18.24 -1.19
N VAL A 80 -3.56 -19.48 -0.70
CA VAL A 80 -3.78 -20.69 -1.50
C VAL A 80 -4.95 -21.48 -0.91
N PRO A 81 -6.14 -21.42 -1.53
CA PRO A 81 -7.33 -22.08 -1.02
C PRO A 81 -7.13 -23.58 -0.79
N GLY A 82 -7.42 -24.05 0.42
CA GLY A 82 -7.32 -25.45 0.81
C GLY A 82 -5.89 -25.94 1.08
N ASN A 83 -4.87 -25.08 1.00
CA ASN A 83 -3.48 -25.44 1.31
C ASN A 83 -2.85 -24.42 2.27
N LYS A 84 -3.12 -24.62 3.57
CA LYS A 84 -2.57 -23.77 4.63
C LYS A 84 -1.04 -23.80 4.67
N GLN A 85 -0.42 -24.96 4.50
CA GLN A 85 1.05 -25.06 4.54
C GLN A 85 1.69 -24.15 3.47
N MET A 86 1.18 -24.22 2.24
CA MET A 86 1.68 -23.39 1.15
C MET A 86 1.37 -21.90 1.39
N SER A 87 0.19 -21.57 1.93
CA SER A 87 -0.15 -20.19 2.30
C SER A 87 0.81 -19.63 3.36
N ASP A 88 1.13 -20.41 4.38
CA ASP A 88 2.05 -20.03 5.46
C ASP A 88 3.49 -19.84 4.92
N GLU A 89 3.95 -20.72 4.03
CA GLU A 89 5.27 -20.61 3.37
C GLU A 89 5.36 -19.35 2.51
N ILE A 90 4.32 -19.04 1.72
CA ILE A 90 4.26 -17.83 0.91
C ILE A 90 4.24 -16.60 1.80
N GLY A 91 3.37 -16.55 2.81
CA GLY A 91 3.29 -15.43 3.76
C GLY A 91 4.64 -15.16 4.43
N LYS A 92 5.37 -16.21 4.81
CA LYS A 92 6.74 -16.07 5.32
C LYS A 92 7.68 -15.46 4.28
N THR A 93 7.67 -15.94 3.04
CA THR A 93 8.49 -15.37 1.96
C THR A 93 8.16 -13.89 1.71
N LEU A 94 6.88 -13.50 1.74
CA LEU A 94 6.47 -12.10 1.60
C LEU A 94 7.06 -11.23 2.71
N ASN A 95 7.02 -11.70 3.96
CA ASN A 95 7.56 -10.97 5.09
C ASN A 95 9.10 -10.94 5.09
N GLU A 96 9.78 -12.01 4.66
CA GLU A 96 11.24 -12.02 4.51
C GLU A 96 11.73 -11.04 3.43
N ASN A 97 10.92 -10.82 2.39
CA ASN A 97 11.22 -9.95 1.25
C ASN A 97 10.28 -8.72 1.22
N TRP A 98 9.88 -8.23 2.40
CA TRP A 98 8.85 -7.18 2.48
C TRP A 98 9.26 -5.89 1.76
N ARG A 99 10.57 -5.59 1.68
CA ARG A 99 11.10 -4.39 1.01
C ARG A 99 10.87 -4.46 -0.49
N GLU A 100 11.20 -5.59 -1.09
CA GLU A 100 11.01 -5.86 -2.52
C GLU A 100 9.52 -5.84 -2.86
N VAL A 101 8.70 -6.51 -2.03
CA VAL A 101 7.25 -6.53 -2.18
C VAL A 101 6.66 -5.11 -2.09
N PHE A 102 7.07 -4.32 -1.09
CA PHE A 102 6.59 -2.94 -0.94
C PHE A 102 7.03 -2.04 -2.11
N ALA A 103 8.25 -2.23 -2.62
CA ALA A 103 8.75 -1.49 -3.78
C ALA A 103 7.99 -1.84 -5.08
N GLU A 104 7.56 -3.09 -5.27
CA GLU A 104 6.70 -3.48 -6.40
C GLU A 104 5.33 -2.78 -6.35
N PHE A 105 4.78 -2.57 -5.15
CA PHE A 105 3.51 -1.86 -4.97
C PHE A 105 3.62 -0.34 -5.07
N LYS A 106 4.83 0.23 -5.09
CA LYS A 106 5.05 1.69 -5.12
C LYS A 106 4.28 2.39 -6.22
N GLY A 107 4.37 1.87 -7.45
CA GLY A 107 3.63 2.44 -8.58
C GLY A 107 2.11 2.37 -8.45
N ALA A 108 1.57 1.45 -7.65
CA ALA A 108 0.12 1.29 -7.47
C ALA A 108 -0.48 2.35 -6.53
N TYR A 109 0.28 2.83 -5.54
CA TYR A 109 -0.22 3.87 -4.61
C TYR A 109 0.27 5.29 -4.93
N GLU A 110 1.39 5.44 -5.64
CA GLU A 110 1.88 6.76 -6.08
C GLU A 110 0.94 7.45 -7.08
N GLN A 111 0.16 6.67 -7.85
CA GLN A 111 -0.78 7.18 -8.84
C GLN A 111 -2.19 7.25 -8.25
N THR A 112 -2.42 8.16 -7.30
CA THR A 112 -3.76 8.33 -6.71
C THR A 112 -4.20 9.79 -6.70
N VAL A 113 -4.66 10.22 -7.89
CA VAL A 113 -5.54 11.39 -8.24
C VAL A 113 -5.19 12.77 -7.69
#